data_AF-A0A353HVV4-F1
#
_entry.id   AF-A0A353HVV4-F1
#
_cell.length_a   1.000
_cell.length_b   1.000
_cell.length_c   1.000
_cell.angle_alpha   90.00
_cell.angle_beta   90.00
_cell.angle_gamma   90.00
#
_symmetry.space_group_name_H-M   'P 1'
#
loop_
_entity.id
_entity.type
_entity.pdbx_description
1 polymer ?
#
loop_
_entity_poly.entity_id
_entity_poly.type
_entity_poly.pdbx_seq_one_letter_code
_entity_poly.pdbx_strand_id
1 'polypeptide(L)'
;SDVAVKVFGDDTEAMEATAREVARVLGGVRGAVEVKVEQTEGLPALTLSVDRIKAARYGLNVADVQDVFGTLVGGRDVGMVFEGDRR
;
A
#
# COMPACT_ATOMS: atom_id res chain seq x y z
N SER A 1 -24.57 0.05 6.34
CA SER A 1 -24.77 1.09 5.33
C SER A 1 -26.01 0.76 4.54
N ASP A 2 -26.98 1.68 4.50
CA ASP A 2 -28.28 1.42 3.87
C ASP A 2 -28.24 1.68 2.35
N VAL A 3 -27.27 2.48 1.88
CA VAL A 3 -27.04 2.80 0.47
C VAL A 3 -25.54 2.93 0.21
N ALA A 4 -25.07 2.48 -0.95
CA ALA A 4 -23.70 2.66 -1.41
C ALA A 4 -23.68 3.01 -2.91
N VAL A 5 -22.75 3.87 -3.31
CA VAL A 5 -22.47 4.20 -4.72
C VAL A 5 -21.09 3.69 -5.06
N LYS A 6 -20.99 2.91 -6.15
CA LYS A 6 -19.72 2.35 -6.63
C LYS A 6 -19.33 3.05 -7.93
N VAL A 7 -18.12 3.60 -7.96
CA VAL A 7 -17.50 4.18 -9.16
C VAL A 7 -16.54 3.13 -9.71
N PHE A 8 -16.60 2.85 -11.02
CA PHE A 8 -15.74 1.88 -11.70
C PHE A 8 -15.01 2.55 -12.86
N GLY A 9 -13.78 2.13 -13.09
CA GLY A 9 -12.91 2.62 -14.17
C GLY A 9 -11.50 2.06 -14.04
N ASP A 10 -10.65 2.38 -15.01
CA ASP A 10 -9.25 1.94 -15.04
C ASP A 10 -8.29 3.00 -14.46
N ASP A 11 -8.79 4.24 -14.29
CA ASP A 11 -8.03 5.38 -13.78
C ASP A 11 -8.48 5.70 -12.35
N THR A 12 -7.62 5.40 -11.39
CA THR A 12 -7.86 5.60 -9.95
C THR A 12 -8.05 7.09 -9.61
N GLU A 13 -7.32 8.01 -10.25
CA GLU A 13 -7.43 9.45 -9.99
C GLU A 13 -8.79 9.97 -10.48
N ALA A 14 -9.19 9.57 -11.68
CA ALA A 14 -10.49 9.92 -12.23
C ALA A 14 -11.65 9.34 -11.40
N MET A 15 -11.49 8.10 -10.93
CA MET A 15 -12.47 7.46 -10.04
C MET A 15 -12.61 8.22 -8.72
N GLU A 16 -11.49 8.63 -8.10
CA GLU A 16 -11.51 9.38 -6.85
C GLU A 16 -12.16 10.76 -7.02
N ALA A 17 -11.81 11.49 -8.08
CA ALA A 17 -12.42 12.78 -8.40
C ALA A 17 -13.94 12.65 -8.57
N THR A 18 -14.38 11.61 -9.28
CA THR A 18 -15.81 11.30 -9.49
C THR A 18 -16.50 10.95 -8.17
N ALA A 19 -15.88 10.12 -7.33
CA ALA A 19 -16.44 9.73 -6.03
C ALA A 19 -16.62 10.95 -5.10
N ARG A 20 -15.65 11.87 -5.10
CA ARG A 20 -15.74 13.15 -4.36
C ARG A 20 -16.88 14.04 -4.87
N GLU A 21 -17.10 14.07 -6.18
CA GLU A 21 -18.24 14.78 -6.77
C GLU A 21 -19.58 14.17 -6.37
N VAL A 22 -19.72 12.85 -6.48
CA VAL A 22 -20.92 12.14 -6.03
C VAL A 22 -21.21 12.43 -4.55
N ALA A 23 -20.18 12.39 -3.70
CA ALA A 23 -20.33 12.69 -2.28
C ALA A 23 -20.79 14.13 -2.03
N ARG A 24 -20.28 15.10 -2.80
CA ARG A 24 -20.69 16.52 -2.74
C ARG A 24 -22.18 16.68 -3.06
N VAL A 25 -22.66 16.01 -4.11
CA VAL A 25 -24.07 16.06 -4.52
C VAL A 25 -24.96 15.40 -3.48
N LEU A 26 -24.58 14.20 -3.01
CA LEU A 26 -25.34 13.47 -1.99
C LEU A 26 -25.41 14.21 -0.66
N GLY A 27 -24.36 14.94 -0.27
CA GLY A 27 -24.37 15.77 0.94
C GLY A 27 -25.41 16.90 0.93
N GLY A 28 -25.93 17.28 -0.24
CA GLY A 28 -27.03 18.25 -0.37
C GLY A 28 -28.43 17.65 -0.29
N VAL A 29 -28.55 16.32 -0.28
CA VAL A 29 -29.84 15.63 -0.28
C VAL A 29 -30.39 15.58 1.14
N ARG A 30 -31.61 16.10 1.35
CA ARG A 30 -32.30 16.02 2.65
C ARG A 30 -32.43 14.56 3.08
N GLY A 31 -31.89 14.23 4.25
CA GLY A 31 -31.89 12.88 4.81
C GLY A 31 -30.61 12.07 4.53
N ALA A 32 -29.70 12.56 3.69
CA ALA A 32 -28.38 11.97 3.55
C ALA A 32 -27.52 12.38 4.76
N VAL A 33 -27.23 11.41 5.61
CA VAL A 33 -26.34 11.55 6.77
C VAL A 33 -25.07 10.74 6.54
N GLU A 34 -23.93 11.29 6.97
CA GLU A 34 -22.61 10.63 6.93
C GLU A 34 -22.13 10.15 5.54
N VAL A 35 -22.35 10.94 4.50
CA VAL A 35 -21.79 10.65 3.17
C VAL A 35 -20.26 10.69 3.25
N LYS A 36 -19.63 9.53 3.04
CA LYS A 36 -18.18 9.35 3.05
C LYS A 36 -17.72 8.70 1.76
N VAL A 37 -16.59 9.16 1.24
CA VAL A 37 -15.85 8.48 0.17
C VAL A 37 -14.84 7.56 0.84
N GLU A 38 -14.83 6.27 0.49
CA GLU A 38 -13.79 5.36 0.95
C GLU A 38 -12.47 5.75 0.31
N GLN A 39 -11.44 5.91 1.15
CA GLN A 39 -10.10 6.25 0.69
C GLN A 39 -9.45 4.99 0.12
N THR A 40 -9.09 5.02 -1.17
CA THR A 40 -8.40 3.92 -1.85
C THR A 40 -6.87 4.02 -1.74
N GLU A 41 -6.34 5.19 -1.39
CA GLU A 41 -4.93 5.38 -1.09
C GLU A 41 -4.62 5.04 0.37
N GLY A 42 -3.36 4.71 0.70
CA GLY A 42 -2.90 4.97 2.06
C GLY A 42 -2.13 3.89 2.81
N LEU A 43 -1.46 2.95 2.13
CA LEU A 43 -0.33 2.28 2.78
C LEU A 43 0.97 2.91 2.29
N PRO A 44 1.67 3.71 3.11
CA PRO A 44 2.98 4.21 2.74
C PRO A 44 3.91 3.02 2.51
N ALA A 45 4.33 2.84 1.25
CA ALA A 45 5.21 1.78 0.83
C ALA A 45 6.62 2.32 0.63
N LEU A 46 7.62 1.64 1.20
CA LEU A 46 9.02 1.92 0.94
C LEU A 46 9.46 1.17 -0.32
N THR A 47 9.77 1.91 -1.38
CA THR A 47 10.21 1.31 -2.65
C THR A 47 11.73 1.38 -2.76
N LEU A 48 12.41 0.23 -2.78
CA LEU A 48 13.84 0.14 -3.09
C LEU A 48 14.05 0.05 -4.61
N SER A 49 14.69 1.06 -5.20
CA SER A 49 15.14 1.04 -6.59
C SER A 49 16.66 0.98 -6.66
N VAL A 50 17.21 -0.12 -7.16
CA VAL A 50 18.67 -0.32 -7.28
C VAL A 50 19.13 0.05 -8.69
N ASP A 51 20.04 1.02 -8.78
CA ASP A 51 20.71 1.37 -10.04
C ASP A 51 21.71 0.28 -10.43
N ARG A 52 21.31 -0.57 -11.39
CA ARG A 52 22.11 -1.69 -11.89
C ARG A 52 23.46 -1.26 -12.45
N ILE A 53 23.52 -0.12 -13.14
CA ILE A 53 24.76 0.35 -13.79
C ILE A 53 25.77 0.77 -12.72
N LYS A 54 25.33 1.47 -11.68
CA LYS A 54 26.20 1.84 -10.57
C LYS A 54 26.59 0.63 -9.74
N ALA A 55 25.66 -0.28 -9.44
CA ALA A 55 25.95 -1.51 -8.70
C ALA A 55 27.04 -2.35 -9.37
N ALA A 56 26.99 -2.48 -10.70
CA ALA A 56 28.00 -3.20 -11.48
C ALA A 56 29.41 -2.60 -11.36
N ARG A 57 29.54 -1.27 -11.24
CA ARG A 57 30.85 -0.60 -11.05
C ARG A 57 31.50 -0.96 -9.71
N TYR A 58 30.69 -1.33 -8.73
CA TYR A 58 31.16 -1.79 -7.42
C TYR A 58 31.18 -3.33 -7.32
N GLY A 59 30.90 -4.06 -8.41
CA GLY A 59 30.84 -5.51 -8.41
C GLY A 59 29.68 -6.09 -7.59
N LEU A 60 28.64 -5.29 -7.30
CA LEU A 60 27.51 -5.69 -6.48
C LEU A 60 26.42 -6.37 -7.31
N ASN A 61 25.90 -7.49 -6.81
CA ASN A 61 24.68 -8.09 -7.34
C ASN A 61 23.46 -7.38 -6.74
N VAL A 62 22.45 -7.11 -7.57
CA VAL A 62 21.18 -6.50 -7.12
C VAL A 62 20.46 -7.40 -6.12
N ALA A 63 20.55 -8.73 -6.29
CA ALA A 63 19.95 -9.67 -5.35
C ALA A 63 20.52 -9.49 -3.94
N ASP A 64 21.84 -9.36 -3.81
CA ASP A 64 22.51 -9.17 -2.52
C ASP A 64 22.11 -7.85 -1.85
N VAL A 65 21.97 -6.78 -2.65
CA VAL A 65 21.50 -5.47 -2.14
C VAL A 65 20.07 -5.57 -1.62
N GLN A 66 19.19 -6.27 -2.34
CA GLN A 66 17.81 -6.48 -1.93
C GLN A 66 17.70 -7.36 -0.67
N ASP A 67 18.51 -8.42 -0.58
CA ASP A 67 18.54 -9.34 0.57
C ASP A 67 19.00 -8.63 1.85
N VAL A 68 20.06 -7.84 1.76
CA VAL A 68 20.56 -7.05 2.91
C VAL A 68 19.51 -6.03 3.34
N PHE A 69 18.92 -5.30 2.40
CA PHE A 69 17.89 -4.30 2.72
C PHE A 69 16.64 -4.93 3.32
N GLY A 70 16.17 -6.05 2.75
CA GLY A 70 15.03 -6.82 3.28
C GLY A 70 15.29 -7.29 4.71
N THR A 71 16.49 -7.80 4.98
CA THR A 71 16.89 -8.21 6.34
C THR A 71 16.93 -7.04 7.31
N LEU A 72 17.38 -5.85 6.89
CA LEU A 72 17.45 -4.66 7.74
C LEU A 72 16.07 -4.08 8.07
N VAL A 73 15.15 -4.04 7.10
CA VAL A 73 13.84 -3.40 7.26
C VAL A 73 12.80 -4.37 7.83
N GLY A 74 12.75 -5.60 7.34
CA GLY A 74 11.76 -6.61 7.71
C GLY A 74 12.24 -7.64 8.73
N GLY A 75 13.54 -7.64 9.05
CA GLY A 75 14.17 -8.76 9.74
C GLY A 75 14.35 -9.95 8.80
N ARG A 76 15.07 -10.98 9.28
CA ARG A 76 15.16 -12.27 8.62
C ARG A 76 15.01 -13.36 9.67
N ASP A 77 14.07 -14.28 9.46
CA ASP A 77 14.00 -15.48 10.28
C ASP A 77 15.23 -16.34 9.96
N VAL A 78 16.18 -16.36 10.90
CA VAL A 78 17.44 -17.11 10.77
C VAL A 78 17.35 -18.53 11.30
N GLY A 79 16.20 -18.91 11.88
CA GLY A 79 15.93 -20.25 12.40
C GLY A 79 15.00 -20.24 13.62
N MET A 80 14.56 -21.43 14.04
CA MET A 80 13.78 -21.61 15.25
C MET A 80 14.65 -22.25 16.33
N VAL A 81 14.64 -21.70 17.54
CA VAL A 81 15.27 -22.31 18.71
C VAL A 81 14.22 -23.05 19.51
N PHE A 82 14.41 -24.35 19.71
CA PHE A 82 13.54 -25.17 20.56
C PHE A 82 14.14 -25.26 21.97
N GLU A 83 13.54 -24.57 22.93
CA GLU A 83 13.81 -24.74 24.36
C GLU A 83 12.76 -25.64 25.01
N GLY A 84 12.81 -26.96 24.74
CA GLY A 84 12.04 -27.98 25.48
C GLY A 84 10.57 -27.65 25.76
N ASP A 85 10.04 -28.13 26.89
CA ASP A 85 8.61 -28.03 27.29
C ASP A 85 8.22 -26.63 27.79
N ARG A 86 8.34 -25.61 26.94
CA ARG A 86 7.63 -24.34 27.14
C ARG A 86 6.54 -24.21 26.09
N ARG A 87 5.32 -24.48 26.53
CA ARG A 87 4.07 -24.09 25.88
C ARG A 87 3.73 -22.64 26.22
#